data_AF-D8M8F8-F1
#
_entry.id   AF-D8M8F8-F1
#
_cell.length_a   1.000
_cell.length_b   1.000
_cell.length_c   1.000
_cell.angle_alpha   90.00
_cell.angle_beta   90.00
_cell.angle_gamma   90.00
#
_symmetry.space_group_name_H-M   'P 1'
#
loop_
_entity.id
_entity.type
_entity.pdbx_description
1 polymer ?
#
loop_
_entity_poly.entity_id
_entity_poly.type
_entity_poly.pdbx_seq_one_letter_code
_entity_poly.pdbx_strand_id
1 'polypeptide(L)'
;MECTKTARPVRCRVLEFEAFLKFFLVARRSASFSPCSRLHLLPISRLLGKTRCFRVIGSLKKCGVKAVIFDKDNTLTPPYSFVMNKNIDSAVRECQKLFGYDKVVIFSNSAGSDDDKGYLHAEAIEEELGIRVIRHKQKKPDGLLETVSLWPGVSAREVMMVGDRYLTDIYGGNLYGMLTVCVGIFTEENDNKGAILVLFLVIWLCNV
;
A
#
# COMPACT_ATOMS: atom_id res chain seq x y z
N MET A 1 -9.24 24.70 40.64
CA MET A 1 -10.25 25.34 39.77
C MET A 1 -9.57 25.64 38.44
N GLU A 2 -9.32 24.65 37.58
CA GLU A 2 -10.29 23.81 36.88
C GLU A 2 -11.08 24.61 35.83
N CYS A 3 -10.79 24.34 34.55
CA CYS A 3 -11.56 24.84 33.41
C CYS A 3 -11.82 23.66 32.46
N THR A 4 -12.85 22.89 32.78
CA THR A 4 -13.32 21.75 32.01
C THR A 4 -14.06 22.23 30.74
N LYS A 5 -13.53 21.89 29.56
CA LYS A 5 -14.30 21.93 28.31
C LYS A 5 -14.23 20.59 27.59
N THR A 6 -15.22 19.76 27.87
CA THR A 6 -15.45 18.46 27.23
C THR A 6 -15.85 18.65 25.76
N ALA A 7 -14.97 18.28 24.84
CA ALA A 7 -15.30 18.22 23.41
C ALA A 7 -16.26 17.05 23.14
N ARG A 8 -17.48 17.34 22.68
CA ARG A 8 -18.49 16.32 22.34
C ARG A 8 -18.11 15.60 21.03
N PRO A 9 -18.37 14.29 20.88
CA PRO A 9 -18.01 13.54 19.69
C PRO A 9 -18.84 13.97 18.47
N VAL A 10 -18.17 14.45 17.42
CA VAL A 10 -18.81 14.89 16.17
C VAL A 10 -19.27 13.68 15.34
N ARG A 11 -20.59 13.45 15.34
CA ARG A 11 -21.26 12.33 14.66
C ARG A 11 -21.50 12.64 13.17
N CYS A 12 -20.44 12.65 12.36
CA CYS A 12 -20.54 12.99 10.92
C CYS A 12 -20.96 11.80 10.04
N ARG A 13 -22.02 12.03 9.24
CA ARG A 13 -22.73 11.01 8.45
C ARG A 13 -21.96 10.47 7.24
N VAL A 14 -22.49 9.39 6.70
CA VAL A 14 -21.92 8.62 5.60
C VAL A 14 -22.39 9.19 4.27
N LEU A 15 -21.43 9.38 3.39
CA LEU A 15 -21.52 9.34 1.95
C LEU A 15 -20.30 8.51 1.54
N GLU A 16 -20.54 7.18 1.54
CA GLU A 16 -20.10 6.28 0.46
C GLU A 16 -18.60 5.74 0.55
N PHE A 17 -18.22 4.52 0.04
CA PHE A 17 -17.01 4.18 -0.81
C PHE A 17 -17.05 2.78 -1.57
N GLU A 18 -16.84 2.65 -2.92
CA GLU A 18 -16.85 1.32 -3.65
C GLU A 18 -15.57 0.80 -4.37
N ALA A 19 -14.73 1.62 -5.02
CA ALA A 19 -13.63 1.07 -5.87
C ALA A 19 -12.41 0.56 -5.07
N PHE A 20 -12.19 1.15 -3.90
CA PHE A 20 -10.99 0.93 -3.08
C PHE A 20 -11.21 -0.26 -2.11
N LEU A 21 -12.37 -0.32 -1.44
CA LEU A 21 -12.60 -1.26 -0.34
C LEU A 21 -12.90 -2.72 -0.75
N LYS A 22 -13.17 -2.98 -2.04
CA LYS A 22 -13.38 -4.36 -2.54
C LYS A 22 -12.11 -5.21 -2.62
N PHE A 23 -10.93 -4.60 -2.49
CA PHE A 23 -9.64 -5.28 -2.63
C PHE A 23 -8.87 -5.52 -1.33
N PHE A 24 -9.18 -4.80 -0.24
CA PHE A 24 -8.35 -4.82 0.98
C PHE A 24 -8.69 -5.93 1.97
N LEU A 25 -7.99 -7.07 1.86
CA LEU A 25 -7.91 -8.05 2.95
C LEU A 25 -6.75 -7.71 3.90
N VAL A 26 -7.05 -7.67 5.21
CA VAL A 26 -6.12 -7.64 6.36
C VAL A 26 -5.10 -6.48 6.42
N ALA A 27 -5.51 -5.38 7.06
CA ALA A 27 -4.59 -4.48 7.74
C ALA A 27 -4.28 -5.03 9.15
N ARG A 28 -3.19 -5.79 9.33
CA ARG A 28 -2.76 -6.26 10.65
C ARG A 28 -1.97 -5.14 11.35
N ARG A 29 -2.45 -4.69 12.52
CA ARG A 29 -1.79 -3.65 13.32
C ARG A 29 -0.61 -4.24 14.09
N SER A 30 0.56 -3.62 13.99
CA SER A 30 1.61 -3.80 15.00
C SER A 30 1.16 -3.17 16.33
N ALA A 31 1.45 -3.82 17.45
CA ALA A 31 0.83 -3.54 18.76
C ALA A 31 1.25 -2.21 19.42
N SER A 32 2.06 -1.38 18.76
CA SER A 32 2.69 -0.19 19.35
C SER A 32 2.06 1.16 18.95
N PHE A 33 0.96 1.17 18.20
CA PHE A 33 0.25 2.42 17.90
C PHE A 33 -0.64 2.86 19.07
N SER A 34 -0.46 4.11 19.52
CA SER A 34 -1.26 4.71 20.59
C SER A 34 -2.76 4.72 20.22
N PRO A 35 -3.67 4.53 21.20
CA PRO A 35 -5.05 4.16 20.93
C PRO A 35 -5.91 5.33 20.44
N CYS A 36 -5.84 5.62 19.14
CA CYS A 36 -6.85 6.45 18.48
C CYS A 36 -8.15 5.62 18.26
N SER A 37 -9.02 5.69 19.28
CA SER A 37 -10.47 5.43 19.26
C SER A 37 -11.01 4.44 18.22
N ARG A 38 -10.92 3.14 18.56
CA ARG A 38 -11.94 2.10 18.26
C ARG A 38 -12.53 2.11 16.83
N LEU A 39 -11.73 1.67 15.85
CA LEU A 39 -12.27 1.12 14.61
C LEU A 39 -12.77 -0.30 14.89
N HIS A 40 -14.07 -0.47 15.10
CA HIS A 40 -14.67 -1.80 15.27
C HIS A 40 -14.58 -2.59 13.96
N LEU A 41 -14.22 -3.87 14.05
CA LEU A 41 -14.44 -4.85 12.99
C LEU A 41 -15.95 -4.93 12.72
N LEU A 42 -16.41 -4.29 11.66
CA LEU A 42 -17.79 -4.43 11.19
C LEU A 42 -17.87 -5.61 10.22
N PRO A 43 -18.88 -6.49 10.35
CA PRO A 43 -19.08 -7.57 9.40
C PRO A 43 -19.34 -7.02 7.99
N ILE A 44 -18.71 -7.67 7.01
CA ILE A 44 -18.54 -7.20 5.62
C ILE A 44 -19.89 -6.94 4.91
N SER A 45 -20.97 -7.58 5.35
CA SER A 45 -22.30 -7.56 4.72
C SER A 45 -23.09 -6.23 4.81
N ARG A 46 -22.56 -5.17 5.45
CA ARG A 46 -23.26 -3.87 5.62
C ARG A 46 -22.58 -2.67 4.95
N LEU A 47 -21.62 -2.89 4.05
CA LEU A 47 -20.72 -1.85 3.53
C LEU A 47 -20.93 -1.42 2.06
N LEU A 48 -22.00 -1.87 1.38
CA LEU A 48 -22.26 -1.56 -0.04
C LEU A 48 -22.78 -0.11 -0.24
N GLY A 49 -22.07 0.70 -1.04
CA GLY A 49 -22.39 2.10 -1.45
C GLY A 49 -21.15 2.94 -1.89
N LYS A 50 -21.17 3.61 -3.07
CA LYS A 50 -20.09 4.15 -3.99
C LYS A 50 -19.15 5.25 -3.45
N THR A 51 -18.30 5.98 -4.20
CA THR A 51 -17.77 7.37 -3.92
C THR A 51 -17.16 7.90 -2.54
N ARG A 52 -15.89 7.63 -2.11
CA ARG A 52 -15.15 8.43 -1.04
C ARG A 52 -13.60 8.19 -0.93
N CYS A 53 -12.79 8.63 -1.90
CA CYS A 53 -11.32 8.41 -1.86
C CYS A 53 -10.56 9.23 -0.78
N PHE A 54 -10.69 10.57 -0.82
CA PHE A 54 -9.91 11.53 -0.03
C PHE A 54 -9.84 11.29 1.49
N ARG A 55 -10.84 10.61 2.05
CA ARG A 55 -10.93 10.41 3.50
C ARG A 55 -10.01 9.30 4.03
N VAL A 56 -9.57 8.36 3.18
CA VAL A 56 -8.76 7.23 3.62
C VAL A 56 -7.28 7.60 3.70
N ILE A 57 -6.68 8.14 2.64
CA ILE A 57 -5.25 8.48 2.61
C ILE A 57 -4.91 9.55 3.66
N GLY A 58 -5.76 10.59 3.79
CA GLY A 58 -5.65 11.59 4.85
C GLY A 58 -5.82 11.05 6.29
N SER A 59 -6.47 9.89 6.46
CA SER A 59 -6.51 9.18 7.74
C SER A 59 -5.25 8.36 8.00
N LEU A 60 -4.64 7.76 6.97
CA LEU A 60 -3.39 7.01 7.09
C LEU A 60 -2.22 7.90 7.56
N LYS A 61 -2.09 9.12 7.01
CA LYS A 61 -1.10 10.10 7.49
C LYS A 61 -1.34 10.51 8.95
N LYS A 62 -2.60 10.59 9.40
CA LYS A 62 -2.96 10.83 10.82
C LYS A 62 -2.69 9.62 11.72
N CYS A 63 -2.59 8.42 11.15
CA CYS A 63 -2.11 7.22 11.82
C CYS A 63 -0.59 7.07 11.78
N GLY A 64 0.17 8.15 11.58
CA GLY A 64 1.64 8.15 11.73
C GLY A 64 2.42 7.63 10.52
N VAL A 65 1.76 7.29 9.40
CA VAL A 65 2.46 7.00 8.15
C VAL A 65 3.17 8.27 7.67
N LYS A 66 4.46 8.14 7.32
CA LYS A 66 5.33 9.19 6.79
C LYS A 66 5.77 8.93 5.34
N ALA A 67 5.85 7.67 4.93
CA ALA A 67 6.28 7.27 3.59
C ALA A 67 5.54 6.03 3.09
N VAL A 68 5.54 5.82 1.77
CA VAL A 68 4.81 4.76 1.08
C VAL A 68 5.72 4.09 0.05
N ILE A 69 5.75 2.75 0.11
CA ILE A 69 6.36 1.88 -0.88
C ILE A 69 5.21 1.20 -1.63
N PHE A 70 5.20 1.33 -2.96
CA PHE A 70 4.33 0.57 -3.85
C PHE A 70 5.11 -0.56 -4.51
N ASP A 71 4.52 -1.75 -4.61
CA ASP A 71 4.85 -2.67 -5.69
C ASP A 71 4.42 -2.09 -7.06
N LYS A 72 4.90 -2.67 -8.17
CA LYS A 72 4.66 -2.19 -9.53
C LYS A 72 3.70 -3.07 -10.33
N ASP A 73 4.05 -4.33 -10.56
CA ASP A 73 3.32 -5.24 -11.47
C ASP A 73 2.09 -5.81 -10.76
N ASN A 74 0.90 -5.71 -11.36
CA ASN A 74 -0.40 -5.98 -10.73
C ASN A 74 -0.81 -5.08 -9.55
N THR A 75 0.07 -4.14 -9.13
CA THR A 75 -0.23 -3.13 -8.10
C THR A 75 -0.47 -1.73 -8.68
N LEU A 76 0.45 -1.23 -9.51
CA LEU A 76 0.35 0.08 -10.17
C LEU A 76 0.01 -0.03 -11.66
N THR A 77 0.56 -1.05 -12.31
CA THR A 77 0.39 -1.33 -13.73
C THR A 77 -0.07 -2.77 -13.92
N PRO A 78 -0.68 -3.15 -15.05
CA PRO A 78 -0.67 -4.55 -15.48
C PRO A 78 0.77 -5.11 -15.53
N PRO A 79 0.96 -6.45 -15.43
CA PRO A 79 2.28 -7.07 -15.52
C PRO A 79 3.07 -6.61 -16.76
N TYR A 80 4.33 -6.24 -16.56
CA TYR A 80 5.27 -5.74 -17.58
C TYR A 80 4.85 -4.45 -18.31
N SER A 81 3.72 -3.85 -17.98
CA SER A 81 3.30 -2.55 -18.53
C SER A 81 4.07 -1.39 -17.87
N PHE A 82 4.19 -0.27 -18.59
CA PHE A 82 4.68 1.02 -18.07
C PHE A 82 3.55 2.02 -17.81
N VAL A 83 2.30 1.66 -18.18
CA VAL A 83 1.14 2.55 -18.10
C VAL A 83 0.41 2.36 -16.77
N MET A 84 0.29 3.45 -16.01
CA MET A 84 -0.50 3.51 -14.77
C MET A 84 -1.94 3.06 -15.01
N ASN A 85 -2.47 2.19 -14.14
CA ASN A 85 -3.88 1.83 -14.22
C ASN A 85 -4.79 3.03 -13.87
N LYS A 86 -5.66 3.41 -14.81
CA LYS A 86 -6.56 4.59 -14.70
C LYS A 86 -7.45 4.57 -13.45
N ASN A 87 -7.77 3.38 -12.92
CA ASN A 87 -8.63 3.23 -11.74
C ASN A 87 -7.95 3.69 -10.44
N ILE A 88 -6.61 3.75 -10.41
CA ILE A 88 -5.83 4.09 -9.21
C ILE A 88 -4.96 5.35 -9.36
N ASP A 89 -4.67 5.82 -10.59
CA ASP A 89 -3.79 6.97 -10.82
C ASP A 89 -4.13 8.15 -9.89
N SER A 90 -5.41 8.57 -9.87
CA SER A 90 -5.87 9.67 -9.02
C SER A 90 -5.54 9.50 -7.53
N ALA A 91 -5.62 8.27 -6.99
CA ALA A 91 -5.28 7.95 -5.61
C ALA A 91 -3.76 7.95 -5.37
N VAL A 92 -2.97 7.50 -6.35
CA VAL A 92 -1.50 7.56 -6.30
C VAL A 92 -1.01 9.01 -6.39
N ARG A 93 -1.60 9.85 -7.24
CA ARG A 93 -1.30 11.29 -7.28
C ARG A 93 -1.71 12.01 -6.00
N GLU A 94 -2.83 11.63 -5.38
CA GLU A 94 -3.19 12.13 -4.04
C GLU A 94 -2.18 11.68 -2.98
N CYS A 95 -1.71 10.43 -3.04
CA CYS A 95 -0.66 9.90 -2.17
C CYS A 95 0.64 10.71 -2.29
N GLN A 96 1.15 10.96 -3.50
CA GLN A 96 2.33 11.80 -3.74
C GLN A 96 2.15 13.22 -3.16
N LYS A 97 0.98 13.84 -3.37
CA LYS A 97 0.66 15.17 -2.81
C LYS A 97 0.58 15.19 -1.28
N LEU A 98 0.13 14.09 -0.66
CA LEU A 98 -0.06 13.99 0.79
C LEU A 98 1.23 13.64 1.55
N PHE A 99 2.08 12.76 1.03
CA PHE A 99 3.31 12.32 1.70
C PHE A 99 4.57 13.06 1.22
N GLY A 100 4.57 13.57 -0.02
CA GLY A 100 5.74 14.11 -0.71
C GLY A 100 6.21 13.16 -1.80
N TYR A 101 6.68 13.72 -2.93
CA TYR A 101 7.15 12.93 -4.08
C TYR A 101 8.40 12.11 -3.76
N ASP A 102 9.22 12.52 -2.80
CA ASP A 102 10.39 11.78 -2.30
C ASP A 102 10.02 10.67 -1.29
N LYS A 103 8.81 10.72 -0.73
CA LYS A 103 8.26 9.76 0.25
C LYS A 103 7.31 8.74 -0.35
N VAL A 104 7.12 8.75 -1.67
CA VAL A 104 6.33 7.76 -2.40
C VAL A 104 7.22 7.15 -3.47
N VAL A 105 7.53 5.87 -3.33
CA VAL A 105 8.50 5.15 -4.17
C VAL A 105 7.95 3.80 -4.63
N ILE A 106 8.53 3.27 -5.70
CA ILE A 106 8.26 1.93 -6.22
C ILE A 106 9.39 0.99 -5.79
N PHE A 107 9.04 -0.19 -5.27
CA PHE A 107 9.96 -1.30 -5.03
C PHE A 107 9.44 -2.56 -5.71
N SER A 108 10.02 -2.87 -6.88
CA SER A 108 9.67 -4.05 -7.67
C SER A 108 10.71 -5.17 -7.53
N ASN A 109 10.26 -6.43 -7.65
CA ASN A 109 11.16 -7.59 -7.77
C ASN A 109 11.71 -7.79 -9.21
N SER A 110 11.26 -6.96 -10.16
CA SER A 110 11.74 -6.90 -11.54
C SER A 110 12.63 -5.65 -11.74
N ALA A 111 12.02 -4.51 -12.01
CA ALA A 111 12.69 -3.22 -12.22
C ALA A 111 13.44 -2.74 -10.97
N GLY A 112 14.62 -2.14 -11.19
CA GLY A 112 15.52 -1.66 -10.14
C GLY A 112 16.33 -2.76 -9.41
N SER A 113 16.06 -4.05 -9.68
CA SER A 113 16.83 -5.15 -9.11
C SER A 113 18.09 -5.48 -9.93
N ASP A 114 18.98 -6.34 -9.43
CA ASP A 114 20.15 -6.83 -10.17
C ASP A 114 19.81 -7.52 -11.52
N ASP A 115 18.56 -7.89 -11.79
CA ASP A 115 18.11 -8.41 -13.09
C ASP A 115 17.89 -7.29 -14.13
N ASP A 116 17.59 -6.06 -13.69
CA ASP A 116 17.38 -4.87 -14.52
C ASP A 116 18.73 -4.29 -14.95
N LYS A 117 19.34 -4.89 -15.99
CA LYS A 117 20.69 -4.54 -16.44
C LYS A 117 20.75 -3.09 -16.92
N GLY A 118 21.56 -2.28 -16.23
CA GLY A 118 21.67 -0.84 -16.48
C GLY A 118 20.49 -0.02 -15.92
N TYR A 119 19.56 -0.63 -15.18
CA TYR A 119 18.37 0.00 -14.61
C TYR A 119 17.42 0.66 -15.62
N LEU A 120 17.46 0.21 -16.88
CA LEU A 120 16.69 0.78 -17.99
C LEU A 120 15.18 0.64 -17.77
N HIS A 121 14.72 -0.47 -17.16
CA HIS A 121 13.31 -0.61 -16.84
C HIS A 121 12.89 0.32 -15.69
N ALA A 122 13.74 0.49 -14.67
CA ALA A 122 13.50 1.46 -13.61
C ALA A 122 13.41 2.89 -14.16
N GLU A 123 14.32 3.31 -15.05
CA GLU A 123 14.32 4.65 -15.65
C GLU A 123 13.06 4.90 -16.49
N ALA A 124 12.67 3.96 -17.36
CA ALA A 124 11.44 4.08 -18.15
C ALA A 124 10.16 4.11 -17.26
N ILE A 125 10.14 3.37 -16.15
CA ILE A 125 9.04 3.43 -15.17
C ILE A 125 9.01 4.79 -14.45
N GLU A 126 10.16 5.38 -14.14
CA GLU A 126 10.23 6.69 -13.51
C GLU A 126 9.73 7.81 -14.44
N GLU A 127 10.06 7.73 -15.73
CA GLU A 127 9.59 8.66 -16.76
C GLU A 127 8.07 8.57 -16.95
N GLU A 128 7.54 7.36 -17.19
CA GLU A 128 6.11 7.14 -17.47
C GLU A 128 5.20 7.30 -16.23
N LEU A 129 5.63 6.79 -15.07
CA LEU A 129 4.81 6.85 -13.85
C LEU A 129 5.06 8.11 -13.04
N GLY A 130 6.20 8.79 -13.17
CA GLY A 130 6.55 9.94 -12.34
C GLY A 130 6.71 9.59 -10.85
N ILE A 131 7.17 8.36 -10.55
CA ILE A 131 7.38 7.85 -9.19
C ILE A 131 8.76 7.18 -9.15
N ARG A 132 9.60 7.56 -8.19
CA ARG A 132 10.97 7.05 -8.07
C ARG A 132 10.98 5.52 -7.85
N VAL A 133 11.74 4.79 -8.65
CA VAL A 133 12.00 3.36 -8.48
C VAL A 133 13.26 3.16 -7.65
N ILE A 134 13.18 2.32 -6.62
CA ILE A 134 14.34 1.99 -5.80
C ILE A 134 15.26 1.04 -6.58
N ARG A 135 16.57 1.33 -6.57
CA ARG A 135 17.61 0.42 -7.05
C ARG A 135 18.11 -0.39 -5.87
N HIS A 136 18.14 -1.71 -5.98
CA HIS A 136 18.40 -2.64 -4.88
C HIS A 136 19.04 -3.94 -5.38
N LYS A 137 19.70 -4.66 -4.47
CA LYS A 137 20.26 -6.00 -4.74
C LYS A 137 19.36 -7.09 -4.19
N GLN A 138 18.82 -6.88 -2.99
CA GLN A 138 17.93 -7.83 -2.34
C GLN A 138 16.49 -7.57 -2.77
N LYS A 139 15.84 -8.58 -3.33
CA LYS A 139 14.42 -8.52 -3.68
C LYS A 139 13.54 -8.62 -2.43
N LYS A 140 12.24 -8.34 -2.57
CA LYS A 140 11.26 -8.55 -1.51
C LYS A 140 11.12 -10.05 -1.19
N PRO A 141 10.95 -10.43 0.09
CA PRO A 141 10.67 -9.55 1.23
C PRO A 141 11.90 -8.78 1.77
N ASP A 142 13.10 -9.32 1.67
CA ASP A 142 14.26 -8.86 2.46
C ASP A 142 14.71 -7.42 2.15
N GLY A 143 14.66 -6.99 0.88
CA GLY A 143 15.04 -5.64 0.46
C GLY A 143 14.12 -4.50 0.92
N LEU A 144 12.95 -4.81 1.51
CA LEU A 144 12.03 -3.77 1.98
C LEU A 144 12.64 -2.89 3.09
N LEU A 145 13.51 -3.46 3.93
CA LEU A 145 14.13 -2.71 5.02
C LEU A 145 15.20 -1.72 4.50
N GLU A 146 15.96 -2.09 3.48
CA GLU A 146 16.95 -1.22 2.81
C GLU A 146 16.29 0.05 2.25
N THR A 147 15.06 -0.07 1.73
CA THR A 147 14.28 1.07 1.25
C THR A 147 13.99 2.10 2.33
N VAL A 148 13.74 1.67 3.58
CA VAL A 148 13.46 2.59 4.70
C VAL A 148 14.68 3.45 5.02
N SER A 149 15.89 2.91 4.85
CA SER A 149 17.15 3.63 5.08
C SER A 149 17.34 4.85 4.15
N LEU A 150 16.60 4.94 3.05
CA LEU A 150 16.59 6.10 2.15
C LEU A 150 15.89 7.33 2.76
N TRP A 151 15.20 7.19 3.90
CA TRP A 151 14.47 8.26 4.56
C TRP A 151 14.98 8.51 5.99
N PRO A 152 15.96 9.43 6.17
CA PRO A 152 16.44 9.81 7.49
C PRO A 152 15.30 10.22 8.44
N GLY A 153 15.29 9.63 9.63
CA GLY A 153 14.26 9.91 10.66
C GLY A 153 12.88 9.27 10.41
N VAL A 154 12.77 8.33 9.46
CA VAL A 154 11.58 7.48 9.26
C VAL A 154 11.92 6.06 9.70
N SER A 155 11.11 5.52 10.60
CA SER A 155 11.19 4.10 11.00
C SER A 155 10.27 3.24 10.14
N ALA A 156 10.55 1.93 10.02
CA ALA A 156 9.73 1.02 9.22
C ALA A 156 8.24 1.00 9.67
N ARG A 157 7.96 1.24 10.95
CA ARG A 157 6.59 1.34 11.49
C ARG A 157 5.80 2.58 11.01
N GLU A 158 6.50 3.54 10.42
CA GLU A 158 5.95 4.76 9.81
C GLU A 158 5.91 4.65 8.28
N VAL A 159 6.26 3.50 7.72
CA VAL A 159 6.17 3.21 6.29
C VAL A 159 4.92 2.36 6.02
N MET A 160 4.26 2.62 4.89
CA MET A 160 3.21 1.78 4.35
C MET A 160 3.72 1.00 3.13
N MET A 161 3.55 -0.32 3.12
CA MET A 161 3.78 -1.16 1.95
C MET A 161 2.44 -1.48 1.28
N VAL A 162 2.33 -1.19 -0.01
CA VAL A 162 1.16 -1.47 -0.85
C VAL A 162 1.58 -2.46 -1.93
N GLY A 163 0.87 -3.57 -2.07
CA GLY A 163 1.16 -4.58 -3.10
C GLY A 163 0.09 -5.64 -3.21
N ASP A 164 0.16 -6.49 -4.24
CA ASP A 164 -0.77 -7.59 -4.50
C ASP A 164 -0.30 -8.93 -3.89
N ARG A 165 1.00 -9.08 -3.62
CA ARG A 165 1.58 -10.39 -3.25
C ARG A 165 1.66 -10.59 -1.74
N TYR A 166 0.90 -11.57 -1.26
CA TYR A 166 0.89 -11.98 0.14
C TYR A 166 2.27 -12.29 0.74
N LEU A 167 3.15 -12.98 0.02
CA LEU A 167 4.44 -13.44 0.57
C LEU A 167 5.58 -12.43 0.45
N THR A 168 5.54 -11.51 -0.51
CA THR A 168 6.61 -10.50 -0.69
C THR A 168 6.24 -9.15 -0.08
N ASP A 169 5.01 -8.68 -0.30
CA ASP A 169 4.61 -7.32 0.06
C ASP A 169 3.95 -7.31 1.44
N ILE A 170 3.00 -8.21 1.66
CA ILE A 170 2.22 -8.25 2.90
C ILE A 170 3.00 -8.95 4.01
N TYR A 171 3.53 -10.14 3.77
CA TYR A 171 4.40 -10.81 4.74
C TYR A 171 5.68 -9.99 5.00
N GLY A 172 6.35 -9.51 3.94
CA GLY A 172 7.56 -8.70 4.05
C GLY A 172 7.34 -7.39 4.81
N GLY A 173 6.30 -6.62 4.48
CA GLY A 173 5.97 -5.40 5.23
C GLY A 173 5.65 -5.67 6.71
N ASN A 174 4.88 -6.73 7.00
CA ASN A 174 4.57 -7.12 8.38
C ASN A 174 5.82 -7.59 9.16
N LEU A 175 6.77 -8.27 8.51
CA LEU A 175 8.03 -8.72 9.11
C LEU A 175 8.84 -7.54 9.67
N TYR A 176 8.86 -6.41 8.96
CA TYR A 176 9.53 -5.18 9.40
C TYR A 176 8.61 -4.21 10.17
N GLY A 177 7.36 -4.60 10.43
CA GLY A 177 6.38 -3.83 11.21
C GLY A 177 5.75 -2.63 10.48
N MET A 178 5.85 -2.59 9.15
CA MET A 178 5.19 -1.62 8.27
C MET A 178 3.67 -1.77 8.32
N LEU A 179 2.93 -0.72 7.95
CA LEU A 179 1.51 -0.87 7.61
C LEU A 179 1.39 -1.55 6.25
N THR A 180 0.73 -2.69 6.16
CA THR A 180 0.54 -3.41 4.89
C THR A 180 -0.86 -3.24 4.32
N VAL A 181 -0.94 -3.07 3.00
CA VAL A 181 -2.16 -2.77 2.26
C VAL A 181 -2.21 -3.65 1.01
N CYS A 182 -2.95 -4.76 1.10
CA CYS A 182 -3.08 -5.73 0.01
C CYS A 182 -4.09 -5.25 -1.02
N VAL A 183 -3.64 -4.93 -2.24
CA VAL A 183 -4.55 -4.79 -3.38
C VAL A 183 -4.81 -6.17 -3.98
N GLY A 184 -5.80 -6.29 -4.87
CA GLY A 184 -5.92 -7.46 -5.74
C GLY A 184 -5.45 -7.12 -7.14
N ILE A 185 -5.02 -8.16 -7.85
CA ILE A 185 -4.46 -8.09 -9.19
C ILE A 185 -5.42 -7.46 -10.20
N PHE A 186 -4.86 -6.83 -11.24
CA PHE A 186 -5.64 -6.36 -12.39
C PHE A 186 -5.92 -7.50 -13.39
N THR A 187 -4.98 -8.44 -13.53
CA THR A 187 -5.09 -9.58 -14.44
C THR A 187 -4.16 -10.72 -14.01
N GLU A 188 -4.54 -11.95 -14.34
CA GLU A 188 -3.66 -13.13 -14.25
C GLU A 188 -2.74 -13.25 -15.48
N GLU A 189 -3.05 -12.52 -16.56
CA GLU A 189 -2.29 -12.58 -17.81
C GLU A 189 -0.85 -12.10 -17.63
N ASN A 190 0.09 -12.94 -18.06
CA ASN A 190 1.54 -12.76 -17.95
C ASN A 190 2.10 -12.66 -16.52
N ASP A 191 1.29 -12.78 -15.46
CA ASP A 191 1.83 -12.81 -14.09
C ASP A 191 2.46 -14.18 -13.75
N ASN A 192 3.24 -14.21 -12.67
CA ASN A 192 3.95 -15.39 -12.22
C ASN A 192 2.96 -16.47 -11.75
N LYS A 193 2.93 -17.61 -12.46
CA LYS A 193 2.04 -18.74 -12.14
C LYS A 193 2.15 -19.24 -10.70
N GLY A 194 3.32 -19.15 -10.07
CA GLY A 194 3.51 -19.49 -8.66
C GLY A 194 2.88 -18.46 -7.71
N ALA A 195 2.97 -17.16 -8.04
CA ALA A 195 2.29 -16.11 -7.29
C ALA A 195 0.76 -16.24 -7.40
N ILE A 196 0.23 -16.52 -8.60
CA ILE A 196 -1.20 -16.81 -8.83
C ILE A 196 -1.66 -18.03 -8.03
N LEU A 197 -0.89 -19.13 -8.01
CA LEU A 197 -1.20 -20.30 -7.20
C LEU A 197 -1.28 -19.99 -5.70
N VAL A 198 -0.32 -19.19 -5.19
CA VAL A 198 -0.31 -18.73 -3.79
C VAL A 198 -1.51 -17.82 -3.50
N LEU A 199 -1.85 -16.91 -4.41
CA LEU A 199 -3.03 -16.03 -4.31
C LEU A 199 -4.32 -16.87 -4.18
N PHE A 200 -4.54 -17.85 -5.07
CA PHE A 200 -5.70 -18.73 -4.98
C PHE A 200 -5.70 -19.60 -3.72
N LEU A 201 -4.55 -20.12 -3.29
CA LEU A 201 -4.44 -20.89 -2.06
C LEU A 201 -4.79 -20.05 -0.82
N VAL A 202 -4.31 -18.81 -0.74
CA VAL A 202 -4.64 -17.89 0.37
C VAL A 202 -6.11 -17.51 0.34
N ILE A 203 -6.67 -17.18 -0.84
CA ILE A 203 -8.11 -16.91 -0.99
C ILE A 203 -8.94 -18.11 -0.53
N TRP A 204 -8.57 -19.33 -0.93
CA TRP A 204 -9.27 -20.55 -0.53
C TRP A 204 -9.19 -20.77 0.99
N LEU A 205 -7.99 -20.69 1.58
CA LEU A 205 -7.79 -20.85 3.03
C LEU A 205 -8.52 -19.79 3.88
N CYS A 206 -8.75 -18.59 3.34
CA CYS A 206 -9.46 -17.51 4.02
C CYS A 206 -10.98 -17.48 3.78
N ASN A 207 -11.52 -18.35 2.92
CA ASN A 207 -12.96 -18.47 2.63
C ASN A 207 -13.56 -19.80 3.15
N VAL A 208 -13.04 -20.28 4.29
CA VAL A 208 -13.59 -21.41 5.08
C VAL A 208 -14.15 -20.88 6.40
#